data_AF-A0A7S3IJ16-F1
#
_entry.id   AF-A0A7S3IJ16-F1
#
_cell.length_a   1.000
_cell.length_b   1.000
_cell.length_c   1.000
_cell.angle_alpha   90.00
_cell.angle_beta   90.00
_cell.angle_gamma   90.00
#
_symmetry.space_group_name_H-M   'P 1'
#
loop_
_entity.id
_entity.type
_entity.pdbx_description
1 polymer ?
#
loop_
_entity_poly.entity_id
_entity_poly.type
_entity_poly.pdbx_seq_one_letter_code
_entity_poly.pdbx_strand_id
1 'polypeptide(L)'
;MEEEKIHDLFMDMMTSVVKDRPEDPIDFLIKRLTKPERKRIVVVTPPGMKGGDDTMNEEQYNVALMLEQHLKEDWRYDEVVTISVGDLLQKEITKKSDFGKRIYESRKKYQYIEDEIVIDLVQKHIEECERDQKEHDDSEEGEKLTGW
;
A
#
# COMPACT_ATOMS: atom_id res chain seq x y z
N MET A 1 -9.39 -30.28 -2.62
CA MET A 1 -8.30 -29.28 -2.69
C MET A 1 -8.39 -28.35 -3.89
N GLU A 2 -8.34 -28.79 -5.15
CA GLU A 2 -8.51 -27.86 -6.29
C GLU A 2 -9.97 -27.44 -6.52
N GLU A 3 -10.92 -28.38 -6.43
CA GLU A 3 -12.36 -28.08 -6.56
C GLU A 3 -12.89 -27.13 -5.48
N GLU A 4 -12.40 -27.25 -4.25
CA GLU A 4 -12.75 -26.36 -3.14
C GLU A 4 -12.27 -24.92 -3.39
N LYS A 5 -11.05 -24.75 -3.92
CA LYS A 5 -10.52 -23.43 -4.26
C LYS A 5 -11.33 -22.74 -5.35
N ILE A 6 -11.81 -23.50 -6.34
CA ILE A 6 -12.66 -22.96 -7.42
C ILE A 6 -14.01 -22.53 -6.83
N HIS A 7 -14.60 -23.34 -5.97
CA HIS A 7 -15.87 -23.00 -5.32
C HIS A 7 -15.75 -21.72 -4.48
N ASP A 8 -14.68 -21.59 -3.70
CA ASP A 8 -14.43 -20.40 -2.86
C ASP A 8 -14.24 -19.14 -3.73
N LEU A 9 -13.51 -19.26 -4.84
CA LEU A 9 -13.35 -18.16 -5.80
C LEU A 9 -14.68 -17.74 -6.42
N PHE A 10 -15.50 -18.69 -6.85
CA PHE A 10 -16.83 -18.40 -7.40
C PHE A 10 -17.76 -17.76 -6.37
N MET A 11 -17.72 -18.24 -5.12
CA MET A 11 -18.49 -17.67 -4.01
C MET A 11 -18.09 -16.22 -3.72
N ASP A 12 -16.78 -15.92 -3.69
CA ASP A 12 -16.29 -14.55 -3.51
C ASP A 12 -16.72 -13.63 -4.66
N MET A 13 -16.57 -14.10 -5.91
CA MET A 13 -17.02 -13.38 -7.10
C MET A 13 -18.52 -13.06 -7.04
N MET A 14 -19.36 -14.05 -6.73
CA MET A 14 -20.81 -13.84 -6.64
C MET A 14 -21.19 -12.91 -5.48
N THR A 15 -20.51 -13.05 -4.35
CA THR A 15 -20.72 -12.16 -3.18
C THR A 15 -20.40 -10.71 -3.55
N SER A 16 -19.34 -10.48 -4.31
CA SER A 16 -18.97 -9.13 -4.74
C SER A 16 -19.99 -8.48 -5.69
N VAL A 17 -20.53 -9.24 -6.65
CA VAL A 17 -21.59 -8.75 -7.55
C VAL A 17 -22.83 -8.34 -6.76
N VAL A 18 -23.21 -9.12 -5.74
CA VAL A 18 -24.38 -8.80 -4.89
C VAL A 18 -24.13 -7.55 -4.04
N LYS A 19 -22.91 -7.40 -3.51
CA LYS A 19 -22.52 -6.29 -2.65
C LYS A 19 -22.43 -4.97 -3.41
N ASP A 20 -21.72 -4.96 -4.54
CA ASP A 20 -21.36 -3.74 -5.26
C ASP A 20 -22.38 -3.36 -6.34
N ARG A 21 -23.27 -4.29 -6.72
CA ARG A 21 -24.37 -4.11 -7.68
C ARG A 21 -23.95 -3.33 -8.94
N PRO A 22 -22.93 -3.81 -9.67
CA PRO A 22 -22.48 -3.16 -10.89
C PRO A 22 -23.58 -3.15 -11.96
N GLU A 23 -23.60 -2.10 -12.80
CA GLU A 23 -24.53 -2.01 -13.94
C GLU A 23 -24.28 -3.12 -14.98
N ASP A 24 -23.03 -3.52 -15.16
CA ASP A 24 -22.62 -4.66 -15.98
C ASP A 24 -21.85 -5.69 -15.13
N PRO A 25 -22.54 -6.76 -14.65
CA PRO A 25 -21.91 -7.79 -13.84
C PRO A 25 -20.84 -8.61 -14.57
N ILE A 26 -20.96 -8.80 -15.89
CA ILE A 26 -20.02 -9.64 -16.64
C ILE A 26 -18.71 -8.88 -16.85
N ASP A 27 -18.77 -7.63 -17.28
CA ASP A 27 -17.59 -6.78 -17.42
C ASP A 27 -16.90 -6.54 -16.06
N PHE A 28 -17.68 -6.39 -14.97
CA PHE A 28 -17.16 -6.33 -13.61
C PHE A 28 -16.35 -7.59 -13.22
N LEU A 29 -16.90 -8.78 -13.48
CA LEU A 29 -16.22 -10.04 -13.18
C LEU A 29 -14.98 -10.24 -14.06
N ILE A 30 -15.05 -9.90 -15.35
CA ILE A 30 -13.90 -9.96 -16.27
C ILE A 30 -12.78 -9.05 -15.76
N LYS A 31 -13.09 -7.81 -15.39
CA LYS A 31 -12.11 -6.86 -14.84
C LYS A 31 -11.48 -7.37 -13.54
N ARG A 32 -12.25 -8.08 -12.71
CA ARG A 32 -11.75 -8.64 -11.45
C ARG A 32 -10.88 -9.87 -11.65
N LEU A 33 -11.22 -10.73 -12.63
CA LEU A 33 -10.41 -11.89 -13.00
C LEU A 33 -9.11 -11.50 -13.71
N THR A 34 -9.13 -10.41 -14.48
CA THR A 34 -7.98 -9.95 -15.27
C THR A 34 -7.05 -9.02 -14.49
N LYS A 35 -7.54 -8.29 -13.48
CA LYS A 35 -6.69 -7.43 -12.64
C LYS A 35 -6.17 -8.21 -11.42
N PRO A 36 -4.84 -8.28 -11.20
CA PRO A 36 -4.33 -8.83 -9.96
C PRO A 36 -4.84 -8.00 -8.78
N GLU A 37 -5.48 -8.66 -7.81
CA GLU A 37 -5.93 -8.00 -6.58
C GLU A 37 -4.71 -7.58 -5.76
N ARG A 38 -4.50 -6.26 -5.67
CA ARG A 38 -3.46 -5.69 -4.82
C ARG A 38 -3.87 -5.81 -3.36
N LYS A 39 -3.12 -6.59 -2.60
CA LYS A 39 -3.34 -6.74 -1.16
C LYS A 39 -2.59 -5.66 -0.40
N ARG A 40 -3.27 -5.04 0.57
CA ARG A 40 -2.66 -4.06 1.47
C ARG A 40 -2.56 -4.66 2.87
N ILE A 41 -1.38 -4.62 3.45
CA ILE A 41 -1.13 -5.06 4.82
C ILE A 41 -0.94 -3.80 5.66
N VAL A 42 -1.79 -3.61 6.67
CA VAL A 42 -1.69 -2.49 7.60
C VAL A 42 -1.09 -3.01 8.91
N VAL A 43 0.10 -2.52 9.24
CA VAL A 43 0.78 -2.85 10.49
C VAL A 43 0.46 -1.77 11.52
N VAL A 44 -0.19 -2.15 12.62
CA VAL A 44 -0.53 -1.25 13.72
C VAL A 44 0.32 -1.61 14.93
N THR A 45 1.10 -0.65 15.41
CA THR A 45 1.94 -0.81 16.60
C THR A 45 1.50 0.18 17.69
N PRO A 46 1.61 -0.19 18.98
CA PRO A 46 1.40 0.74 20.09
C PRO A 46 2.30 2.00 19.98
N PRO A 47 1.79 3.18 20.38
CA PRO A 47 2.61 4.39 20.43
C PRO A 47 3.80 4.21 21.39
N GLY A 48 4.98 4.65 20.96
CA GLY A 48 6.23 4.52 21.74
C GLY A 48 6.98 3.20 21.53
N MET A 49 6.40 2.22 20.84
CA MET A 49 7.22 1.20 20.18
C MET A 49 7.96 1.89 19.04
N LYS A 50 9.30 1.88 19.06
CA LYS A 50 10.11 2.58 18.05
C LYS A 50 9.83 1.99 16.68
N GLY A 51 8.97 2.66 15.94
CA GLY A 51 8.66 2.40 14.53
C GLY A 51 8.64 3.69 13.71
N GLY A 52 9.32 4.74 14.19
CA GLY A 52 9.40 6.04 13.52
C GLY A 52 9.68 7.26 14.41
N ASP A 53 10.44 7.11 15.51
CA ASP A 53 10.91 8.27 16.29
C ASP A 53 12.27 8.76 15.75
N ASP A 54 12.50 10.07 15.82
CA ASP A 54 13.57 10.85 15.17
C ASP A 54 14.99 10.57 15.74
N THR A 55 15.15 9.47 16.49
CA THR A 55 16.45 9.03 17.01
C THR A 55 16.90 7.78 16.27
N MET A 56 17.95 7.96 15.45
CA MET A 56 18.74 6.89 14.84
C MET A 56 19.02 5.77 15.84
N ASN A 57 18.24 4.70 15.74
CA ASN A 57 18.61 3.36 16.19
C ASN A 57 17.88 2.42 15.24
N GLU A 58 18.56 2.12 14.14
CA GLU A 58 18.12 1.39 12.94
C GLU A 58 17.69 -0.07 13.20
N GLU A 59 17.64 -0.51 14.46
CA GLU A 59 17.48 -1.93 14.82
C GLU A 59 16.14 -2.28 15.48
N GLN A 60 15.28 -1.31 15.80
CA GLN A 60 14.02 -1.63 16.49
C GLN A 60 12.91 -1.94 15.49
N TYR A 61 12.75 -3.23 15.21
CA TYR A 61 11.51 -3.89 14.79
C TYR A 61 10.70 -3.13 13.73
N ASN A 62 11.33 -2.84 12.60
CA ASN A 62 10.56 -2.48 11.43
C ASN A 62 9.93 -3.76 10.84
N VAL A 63 8.90 -4.26 11.53
CA VAL A 63 8.14 -5.46 11.16
C VAL A 63 7.67 -5.37 9.71
N ALA A 64 7.35 -4.15 9.25
CA ALA A 64 6.99 -3.91 7.86
C ALA A 64 8.17 -4.17 6.89
N LEU A 65 9.38 -3.67 7.18
CA LEU A 65 10.57 -3.96 6.37
C LEU A 65 10.97 -5.44 6.43
N MET A 66 10.94 -6.07 7.60
CA MET A 66 11.23 -7.51 7.73
C MET A 66 10.23 -8.35 6.94
N LEU A 67 8.94 -7.97 6.99
CA LEU A 67 7.89 -8.61 6.22
C LEU A 67 8.09 -8.40 4.72
N GLU A 68 8.40 -7.17 4.29
CA GLU A 68 8.72 -6.87 2.90
C GLU A 68 9.88 -7.73 2.40
N GLN A 69 10.97 -7.79 3.16
CA GLN A 69 12.14 -8.61 2.82
C GLN A 69 11.77 -10.09 2.70
N HIS A 70 11.03 -10.62 3.68
CA HIS A 70 10.56 -12.02 3.63
C HIS A 70 9.65 -12.30 2.42
N LEU A 71 8.74 -11.38 2.10
CA LEU A 71 7.85 -11.52 0.94
C LEU A 71 8.63 -11.48 -0.38
N LYS A 72 9.67 -10.64 -0.47
CA LYS A 72 10.55 -10.54 -1.64
C LYS A 72 11.45 -11.76 -1.79
N GLU A 73 12.17 -12.14 -0.74
CA GLU A 73 13.20 -13.18 -0.79
C GLU A 73 12.62 -14.59 -0.81
N ASP A 74 11.69 -14.89 0.11
CA ASP A 74 11.21 -16.26 0.32
C ASP A 74 9.99 -16.60 -0.55
N TRP A 75 9.15 -15.60 -0.83
CA TRP A 75 7.89 -15.77 -1.59
C TRP A 75 7.93 -15.17 -3.00
N ARG A 76 9.03 -14.52 -3.38
CA ARG A 76 9.26 -13.91 -4.71
C ARG A 76 8.15 -12.94 -5.14
N TYR A 77 7.61 -12.19 -4.17
CA TYR A 77 6.76 -11.03 -4.47
C TYR A 77 7.65 -9.81 -4.70
N ASP A 78 8.10 -9.60 -5.93
CA ASP A 78 9.04 -8.52 -6.27
C ASP A 78 8.42 -7.12 -6.14
N GLU A 79 7.09 -7.01 -6.28
CA GLU A 79 6.34 -5.73 -6.30
C GLU A 79 5.81 -5.27 -4.94
N VAL A 80 6.37 -5.77 -3.83
CA VAL A 80 5.99 -5.27 -2.49
C VAL A 80 6.61 -3.91 -2.23
N VAL A 81 5.78 -2.97 -1.77
CA VAL A 81 6.19 -1.62 -1.40
C VAL A 81 5.82 -1.35 0.06
N THR A 82 6.78 -0.87 0.84
CA THR A 82 6.56 -0.43 2.23
C THR A 82 6.35 1.07 2.29
N ILE A 83 5.28 1.49 2.96
CA ILE A 83 4.96 2.90 3.21
C ILE A 83 5.09 3.19 4.71
N SER A 84 6.05 4.04 5.08
CA SER A 84 6.22 4.55 6.45
C SER A 84 5.53 5.90 6.61
N VAL A 85 4.47 5.96 7.42
CA VAL A 85 3.79 7.22 7.74
C VAL A 85 4.74 8.19 8.44
N GLY A 86 5.61 7.70 9.33
CA GLY A 86 6.63 8.50 10.00
C GLY A 86 7.55 9.22 9.02
N ASP A 87 8.02 8.51 7.99
CA ASP A 87 8.90 9.07 6.96
C ASP A 87 8.19 10.11 6.10
N LEU A 88 6.92 9.87 5.75
CA LEU A 88 6.10 10.83 5.01
C LEU A 88 5.93 12.14 5.79
N LEU A 89 5.61 12.04 7.09
CA LEU A 89 5.50 13.20 7.97
C LEU A 89 6.83 13.95 8.07
N GLN A 90 7.95 13.24 8.24
CA GLN A 90 9.28 13.84 8.35
C GLN A 90 9.74 14.50 7.05
N LYS A 91 9.42 13.91 5.90
CA LYS A 91 9.66 14.52 4.58
C LYS A 91 8.93 15.86 4.46
N GLU A 92 7.68 15.96 4.89
CA GLU A 92 6.92 17.21 4.85
C GLU A 92 7.45 18.27 5.81
N ILE A 93 7.86 17.89 7.03
CA ILE A 93 8.56 18.79 7.98
C ILE A 93 9.83 19.35 7.33
N THR A 94 10.63 18.49 6.69
CA THR A 94 11.90 18.88 6.04
C THR A 94 11.67 19.82 4.86
N LYS A 95 10.63 19.59 4.06
CA LYS A 95 10.22 20.47 2.95
C LYS A 95 9.68 21.82 3.42
N LYS A 96 9.36 21.98 4.72
CA LYS A 96 8.72 23.17 5.29
C LYS A 96 7.39 23.53 4.60
N SER A 97 6.66 22.51 4.15
CA SER A 97 5.32 22.68 3.57
C SER A 97 4.34 23.18 4.63
N ASP A 98 3.14 23.58 4.22
CA ASP A 98 2.10 24.00 5.17
C ASP A 98 1.65 22.84 6.07
N PHE A 99 1.60 21.61 5.52
CA PHE A 99 1.47 20.40 6.33
C PHE A 99 2.68 20.21 7.26
N GLY A 100 3.90 20.35 6.76
CA GLY A 100 5.12 20.24 7.56
C GLY A 100 5.14 21.14 8.79
N LYS A 101 4.68 22.40 8.65
CA LYS A 101 4.56 23.35 9.78
C LYS A 101 3.53 22.88 10.81
N ARG A 102 2.34 22.46 10.37
CA ARG A 102 1.26 21.96 11.26
C ARG A 102 1.71 20.70 12.01
N ILE A 103 2.30 19.75 11.29
CA ILE A 103 2.85 18.51 11.88
C ILE A 103 3.91 18.84 12.93
N TYR A 104 4.84 19.74 12.59
CA TYR A 104 5.91 20.16 13.51
C TYR A 104 5.35 20.81 14.77
N GLU A 105 4.33 21.67 14.64
CA GLU A 105 3.66 22.27 15.80
C GLU A 105 2.96 21.23 16.68
N SER A 106 2.22 20.28 16.09
CA SER A 106 1.56 19.20 16.84
C SER A 106 2.58 18.37 17.61
N ARG A 107 3.68 17.95 16.97
CA ARG A 107 4.77 17.22 17.64
C ARG A 107 5.38 18.01 18.80
N LYS A 108 5.68 19.30 18.58
CA LYS A 108 6.23 20.19 19.61
C LYS A 108 5.29 20.35 20.81
N LYS A 109 3.98 20.31 20.58
CA LYS A 109 2.94 20.42 21.62
C LYS A 109 2.54 19.06 22.23
N TYR A 110 3.16 17.95 21.82
CA TYR A 110 2.75 16.58 22.20
C TYR A 110 1.27 16.30 21.89
N GLN A 111 0.79 16.85 20.78
CA GLN A 111 -0.58 16.67 20.30
C GLN A 111 -0.62 15.70 19.13
N TYR A 112 -1.79 15.08 18.94
CA TYR A 112 -2.06 14.32 17.73
C TYR A 112 -1.96 15.22 16.50
N ILE A 113 -1.47 14.62 15.41
CA ILE A 113 -1.51 15.23 14.08
C ILE A 113 -2.94 15.09 13.58
N GLU A 114 -3.43 16.10 12.88
CA GLU A 114 -4.79 16.10 12.32
C GLU A 114 -4.94 14.97 11.29
N ASP A 115 -6.02 14.20 11.40
CA ASP A 115 -6.26 13.01 10.57
C ASP A 115 -6.22 13.32 9.08
N GLU A 116 -6.80 14.45 8.66
CA GLU A 116 -6.82 14.90 7.26
C GLU A 116 -5.41 14.99 6.67
N ILE A 117 -4.44 15.48 7.44
CA ILE A 117 -3.04 15.57 6.98
C ILE A 117 -2.47 14.17 6.75
N VAL A 118 -2.74 13.23 7.66
CA VAL A 118 -2.23 11.87 7.55
C VAL A 118 -2.88 11.14 6.38
N ILE A 119 -4.20 11.26 6.24
CA ILE A 119 -4.99 10.66 5.17
C ILE A 119 -4.50 11.15 3.81
N ASP A 120 -4.38 12.46 3.63
CA ASP A 120 -3.95 13.06 2.36
C ASP A 120 -2.54 12.62 1.97
N LEU A 121 -1.60 12.60 2.93
CA LEU A 121 -0.23 12.18 2.66
C LEU A 121 -0.12 10.70 2.30
N VAL A 122 -0.82 9.83 3.03
CA VAL A 122 -0.80 8.39 2.77
C VAL A 122 -1.51 8.06 1.46
N GLN A 123 -2.68 8.64 1.22
CA GLN A 123 -3.44 8.41 -0.01
C GLN A 123 -2.62 8.84 -1.24
N LYS A 124 -2.05 10.05 -1.22
CA LYS A 124 -1.22 10.53 -2.32
C LYS A 124 -0.05 9.59 -2.61
N HIS A 125 0.60 9.09 -1.56
CA HIS A 125 1.74 8.20 -1.74
C HIS A 125 1.33 6.81 -2.27
N ILE A 126 0.19 6.27 -1.83
CA ILE A 126 -0.38 5.04 -2.40
C ILE A 126 -0.64 5.23 -3.90
N GLU A 127 -1.27 6.34 -4.30
CA GLU A 127 -1.56 6.63 -5.70
C GLU A 127 -0.29 6.77 -6.56
N GLU A 128 0.77 7.38 -6.01
CA GLU A 128 2.09 7.44 -6.65
C GLU A 128 2.68 6.05 -6.87
N CYS A 129 2.73 5.21 -5.83
CA CYS A 129 3.23 3.83 -5.94
C CYS A 129 2.41 2.99 -6.93
N GLU A 130 1.09 3.18 -6.98
CA GLU A 130 0.22 2.45 -7.89
C GLU A 130 0.38 2.87 -9.35
N ARG A 131 0.72 4.14 -9.61
CA ARG A 131 1.01 4.63 -10.96
C ARG A 131 2.36 4.13 -11.46
N ASP A 132 3.40 4.22 -10.64
CA ASP A 132 4.76 3.84 -11.02
C ASP A 132 4.84 2.34 -11.39
N GLN A 133 4.03 1.51 -10.73
CA GLN A 133 3.90 0.09 -11.08
C GLN A 133 3.15 -0.17 -12.40
N LYS A 134 2.12 0.62 -12.73
CA LYS A 134 1.41 0.46 -14.01
C LYS A 134 2.28 0.80 -15.21
N GLU A 135 3.11 1.84 -15.09
CA GLU A 135 4.06 2.21 -16.13
C GLU A 135 5.11 1.11 -16.36
N HIS A 136 5.49 0.39 -15.30
CA HIS A 136 6.37 -0.77 -15.37
C HIS A 136 5.69 -1.97 -16.07
N ASP A 137 4.47 -2.32 -15.66
CA ASP A 137 3.69 -3.44 -16.24
C ASP A 137 3.44 -3.25 -17.75
N ASP A 138 3.02 -2.05 -18.17
CA ASP A 138 2.75 -1.72 -19.57
C ASP A 138 4.04 -1.75 -20.44
N SER A 139 5.20 -1.49 -19.83
CA SER A 139 6.49 -1.53 -20.53
C SER A 139 7.03 -2.95 -20.75
N GLU A 140 6.85 -3.86 -19.78
CA GLU A 140 7.25 -5.27 -19.92
C GLU A 140 6.37 -6.06 -20.91
N GLU A 141 5.07 -5.73 -21.00
CA GLU A 141 4.19 -6.32 -22.01
C GLU A 141 4.57 -5.87 -23.44
N GLY A 142 5.02 -4.63 -23.60
CA GLY A 142 5.50 -4.09 -24.87
C GLY A 142 6.78 -4.78 -25.39
N GLU A 143 7.73 -5.10 -24.51
CA GLU A 143 8.96 -5.81 -24.89
C GLU A 143 8.71 -7.28 -25.27
N LYS A 144 7.80 -7.98 -24.57
CA LYS A 144 7.43 -9.38 -24.89
C LYS A 144 6.79 -9.54 -26.27
N LEU A 145 6.17 -8.48 -26.82
CA LEU A 145 5.51 -8.51 -28.13
C LEU A 145 6.43 -8.12 -29.31
N THR A 146 7.63 -7.60 -29.05
CA THR A 146 8.57 -7.13 -30.09
C THR A 146 9.78 -8.05 -30.30
N GLY A 147 9.92 -9.10 -29.49
CA GLY A 147 10.94 -10.14 -29.66
C GLY A 147 10.61 -11.15 -30.76
N TRP A 148 10.84 -10.77 -32.03
CA TRP A 148 11.02 -11.70 -33.16
C TRP A 148 12.49 -11.73 -33.59
#